data_AF-A0A825BG97-F1
#
_entry.id   AF-A0A825BG97-F1
#
_cell.length_a   1.000
_cell.length_b   1.000
_cell.length_c   1.000
_cell.angle_alpha   90.00
_cell.angle_beta   90.00
_cell.angle_gamma   90.00
#
_symmetry.space_group_name_H-M   'P 1'
#
loop_
_entity.id
_entity.type
_entity.pdbx_description
1 polymer ?
#
loop_
_entity_poly.entity_id
_entity_poly.type
_entity_poly.pdbx_seq_one_letter_code
_entity_poly.pdbx_strand_id
1 'polypeptide(L)'
;LEINGAGTLKPTVANVEKVTLDATGALTLAMDNAKDVSELNIKGDKGAVTVVNSNISSLNFLSTAEGTNAVTIDSENLATINYKAGTEAAEIKGNLTATKATNLTVNTDALANITSTGATITANSATSMSLNINAEKTAQSLKLSATKLKDLAVVNKSVDGFTIKGDANSLDALSNLNVTTDGKFSFDTITGLAGVSTVTLSGANDKSAVTLGDLGSDKVTQGIALNASGLKGGLEVGNTVTKGSININLNAMSGDAKLGAANSITDNLSISVNGVEGKFETQALKAAASTTVSLTNIKGASTIAFLNGATTSLSIENTGDVTISNASSALEGDFSINANNANGLTTGVITANKGAISINANGVSAISVGNLSAKSSITLNAGDASTSVKAGDIAADSVNVDLSKVLGTTTVGKITSDNIIYKASELSADTEGKIALASKGNIQNFKAEVTGSLGDDKIELTTAATTSSVTLSGDLGVGNDTVDINETSAVDALKTVNLSGLTNYATSTTKLKAAANDTLTFNGGSGDDSVEVSGTAIASLKVIGDFGGGNLDKLTLGTNTTAITGADSAVTIDITKVTNVDSTEINFTNTATDMSSNALTIKGSESNDQ
;
A
#
# COMPACT_ATOMS: atom_id res chain seq x y z
N LEU A 1 -18.81 -47.25 -38.49
CA LEU A 1 -17.99 -47.67 -39.66
C LEU A 1 -16.52 -47.55 -39.28
N GLU A 2 -15.67 -48.49 -39.70
CA GLU A 2 -14.20 -48.40 -39.52
C GLU A 2 -13.54 -48.18 -40.89
N ILE A 3 -12.60 -47.24 -40.97
CA ILE A 3 -11.82 -46.92 -42.17
C ILE A 3 -10.35 -47.10 -41.83
N ASN A 4 -9.68 -47.95 -42.61
CA ASN A 4 -8.26 -48.22 -42.50
C ASN A 4 -7.60 -47.93 -43.85
N GLY A 5 -6.57 -47.07 -43.85
CA GLY A 5 -5.82 -46.76 -45.07
C GLY A 5 -5.04 -45.45 -45.04
N ALA A 6 -4.58 -45.03 -46.23
CA ALA A 6 -3.83 -43.81 -46.49
C ALA A 6 -4.27 -43.20 -47.85
N GLY A 7 -3.83 -41.98 -48.16
CA GLY A 7 -4.17 -41.27 -49.40
C GLY A 7 -5.41 -40.38 -49.26
N THR A 8 -6.16 -40.15 -50.34
CA THR A 8 -7.41 -39.36 -50.30
C THR A 8 -8.61 -40.27 -50.44
N LEU A 9 -9.52 -40.24 -49.47
CA LEU A 9 -10.76 -41.02 -49.46
C LEU A 9 -11.97 -40.09 -49.47
N LYS A 10 -12.98 -40.44 -50.27
CA LYS A 10 -14.28 -39.75 -50.34
C LYS A 10 -15.42 -40.76 -50.12
N PRO A 11 -15.67 -41.17 -48.86
CA PRO A 11 -16.71 -42.14 -48.57
C PRO A 11 -18.09 -41.59 -48.92
N THR A 12 -18.95 -42.46 -49.45
CA THR A 12 -20.38 -42.18 -49.61
C THR A 12 -21.11 -43.08 -48.63
N VAL A 13 -21.59 -42.50 -47.54
CA VAL A 13 -22.24 -43.23 -46.44
C VAL A 13 -23.47 -42.47 -45.99
N ALA A 14 -24.56 -43.21 -45.76
CA ALA A 14 -25.83 -42.69 -45.24
C ALA A 14 -26.21 -43.48 -43.97
N ASN A 15 -26.85 -42.82 -43.01
CA ASN A 15 -27.27 -43.37 -41.72
C ASN A 15 -26.11 -43.90 -40.85
N VAL A 16 -24.91 -43.32 -40.99
CA VAL A 16 -23.75 -43.64 -40.14
C VAL A 16 -23.41 -42.39 -39.34
N GLU A 17 -23.61 -42.46 -38.02
CA GLU A 17 -23.30 -41.34 -37.12
C GLU A 17 -21.81 -41.33 -36.70
N LYS A 18 -21.22 -42.53 -36.58
CA LYS A 18 -19.89 -42.73 -36.01
C LYS A 18 -18.92 -43.44 -36.96
N VAL A 19 -17.76 -42.82 -37.13
CA VAL A 19 -16.64 -43.35 -37.91
C VAL A 19 -15.41 -43.51 -37.03
N THR A 20 -14.73 -44.65 -37.12
CA THR A 20 -13.42 -44.91 -36.51
C THR A 20 -12.35 -44.97 -37.59
N LEU A 21 -11.27 -44.22 -37.40
CA LEU A 21 -10.11 -44.20 -38.27
C LEU A 21 -8.92 -44.89 -37.59
N ASP A 22 -8.25 -45.75 -38.37
CA ASP A 22 -6.96 -46.34 -38.05
C ASP A 22 -6.05 -46.11 -39.27
N ALA A 23 -5.40 -44.95 -39.31
CA ALA A 23 -4.67 -44.50 -40.48
C ALA A 23 -3.28 -45.15 -40.53
N THR A 24 -2.98 -45.85 -41.62
CA THR A 24 -1.69 -46.53 -41.81
C THR A 24 -0.61 -45.62 -42.42
N GLY A 25 -0.98 -44.38 -42.76
CA GLY A 25 -0.13 -43.33 -43.33
C GLY A 25 -0.93 -42.03 -43.45
N ALA A 26 -0.40 -41.01 -44.14
CA ALA A 26 -1.11 -39.74 -44.32
C ALA A 26 -2.45 -39.94 -45.05
N LEU A 27 -3.54 -39.39 -44.49
CA LEU A 27 -4.91 -39.60 -44.95
C LEU A 27 -5.66 -38.27 -45.06
N THR A 28 -6.30 -38.03 -46.20
CA THR A 28 -7.29 -36.95 -46.37
C THR A 28 -8.68 -37.57 -46.55
N LEU A 29 -9.62 -37.22 -45.69
CA LEU A 29 -10.99 -37.70 -45.71
C LEU A 29 -11.93 -36.57 -46.13
N ALA A 30 -12.44 -36.64 -47.36
CA ALA A 30 -13.42 -35.70 -47.91
C ALA A 30 -14.84 -36.19 -47.64
N MET A 31 -15.54 -35.52 -46.71
CA MET A 31 -16.83 -35.97 -46.19
C MET A 31 -18.03 -35.35 -46.93
N ASP A 32 -17.85 -34.95 -48.19
CA ASP A 32 -18.90 -34.29 -49.00
C ASP A 32 -20.19 -35.14 -49.06
N ASN A 33 -20.03 -36.47 -49.13
CA ASN A 33 -21.12 -37.43 -49.29
C ASN A 33 -21.41 -38.23 -48.01
N ALA A 34 -20.97 -37.74 -46.85
CA ALA A 34 -21.04 -38.42 -45.56
C ALA A 34 -21.60 -37.49 -44.48
N LYS A 35 -22.74 -36.83 -44.78
CA LYS A 35 -23.30 -35.74 -43.97
C LYS A 35 -23.89 -36.18 -42.62
N ASP A 36 -24.23 -37.46 -42.47
CA ASP A 36 -24.78 -37.99 -41.21
C ASP A 36 -23.70 -38.27 -40.16
N VAL A 37 -22.42 -38.28 -40.55
CA VAL A 37 -21.32 -38.55 -39.61
C VAL A 37 -21.06 -37.32 -38.76
N SER A 38 -21.27 -37.46 -37.45
CA SER A 38 -21.08 -36.42 -36.45
C SER A 38 -19.96 -36.75 -35.45
N GLU A 39 -19.64 -38.03 -35.25
CA GLU A 39 -18.59 -38.51 -34.33
C GLU A 39 -17.44 -39.19 -35.08
N LEU A 40 -16.21 -38.72 -34.83
CA LEU A 40 -14.98 -39.29 -35.37
C LEU A 40 -14.09 -39.83 -34.26
N ASN A 41 -13.64 -41.07 -34.40
CA ASN A 41 -12.69 -41.73 -33.51
C ASN A 41 -11.33 -41.90 -34.20
N ILE A 42 -10.23 -41.57 -33.52
CA ILE A 42 -8.85 -41.78 -33.99
C ILE A 42 -8.19 -42.82 -33.08
N LYS A 43 -8.08 -44.07 -33.55
CA LYS A 43 -7.56 -45.21 -32.77
C LYS A 43 -6.04 -45.33 -32.82
N GLY A 44 -5.45 -44.84 -33.89
CA GLY A 44 -4.02 -44.73 -34.12
C GLY A 44 -3.82 -43.99 -35.43
N ASP A 45 -2.86 -43.08 -35.48
CA ASP A 45 -2.35 -42.61 -36.75
C ASP A 45 -0.86 -42.91 -36.84
N LYS A 46 -0.46 -43.47 -37.98
CA LYS A 46 0.96 -43.58 -38.35
C LYS A 46 1.35 -42.46 -39.33
N GLY A 47 0.48 -41.47 -39.51
CA GLY A 47 0.61 -40.39 -40.46
C GLY A 47 -0.55 -39.39 -40.34
N ALA A 48 -0.32 -38.15 -40.76
CA ALA A 48 -1.26 -37.04 -40.56
C ALA A 48 -2.64 -37.29 -41.18
N VAL A 49 -3.70 -37.00 -40.44
CA VAL A 49 -5.10 -37.11 -40.89
C VAL A 49 -5.65 -35.71 -41.15
N THR A 50 -6.29 -35.49 -42.29
CA THR A 50 -7.00 -34.24 -42.63
C THR A 50 -8.44 -34.57 -43.00
N VAL A 51 -9.42 -33.95 -42.34
CA VAL A 51 -10.84 -34.14 -42.62
C VAL A 51 -11.43 -32.84 -43.14
N VAL A 52 -12.05 -32.88 -44.32
CA VAL A 52 -12.63 -31.70 -44.98
C VAL A 52 -14.11 -31.90 -45.30
N ASN A 53 -14.84 -30.78 -45.42
CA ASN A 53 -16.25 -30.72 -45.82
C ASN A 53 -17.20 -31.58 -44.95
N SER A 54 -16.87 -31.72 -43.67
CA SER A 54 -17.53 -32.64 -42.75
C SER A 54 -18.56 -31.98 -41.83
N ASN A 55 -19.48 -32.80 -41.31
CA ASN A 55 -20.42 -32.42 -40.26
C ASN A 55 -19.96 -32.89 -38.86
N ILE A 56 -18.67 -33.22 -38.72
CA ILE A 56 -18.12 -33.70 -37.45
C ILE A 56 -18.29 -32.64 -36.38
N SER A 57 -18.95 -33.02 -35.30
CA SER A 57 -19.15 -32.22 -34.10
C SER A 57 -18.37 -32.75 -32.90
N SER A 58 -18.01 -34.04 -32.90
CA SER A 58 -17.25 -34.69 -31.83
C SER A 58 -16.05 -35.47 -32.36
N LEU A 59 -14.87 -35.21 -31.81
CA LEU A 59 -13.63 -35.93 -32.10
C LEU A 59 -13.18 -36.68 -30.84
N ASN A 60 -12.84 -37.96 -30.97
CA ASN A 60 -12.27 -38.76 -29.89
C ASN A 60 -10.87 -39.26 -30.29
N PHE A 61 -9.86 -38.92 -29.50
CA PHE A 61 -8.54 -39.53 -29.56
C PHE A 61 -8.50 -40.74 -28.62
N LEU A 62 -8.08 -41.88 -29.15
CA LEU A 62 -7.97 -43.15 -28.41
C LEU A 62 -6.56 -43.77 -28.47
N SER A 63 -5.61 -43.09 -29.10
CA SER A 63 -4.29 -43.63 -29.41
C SER A 63 -3.26 -43.39 -28.30
N THR A 64 -2.43 -44.40 -28.04
CA THR A 64 -1.25 -44.32 -27.15
C THR A 64 0.08 -44.36 -27.94
N ALA A 65 0.01 -44.50 -29.26
CA ALA A 65 1.16 -44.81 -30.12
C ALA A 65 2.21 -43.68 -30.13
N GLU A 66 3.48 -44.05 -30.20
CA GLU A 66 4.58 -43.08 -30.35
C GLU A 66 4.58 -42.47 -31.76
N GLY A 67 4.40 -41.15 -31.83
CA GLY A 67 4.21 -40.39 -33.06
C GLY A 67 3.32 -39.18 -32.78
N THR A 68 3.55 -38.05 -33.45
CA THR A 68 2.65 -36.89 -33.31
C THR A 68 1.42 -37.15 -34.16
N ASN A 69 0.35 -37.63 -33.54
CA ASN A 69 -0.92 -37.91 -34.20
C ASN A 69 -1.56 -36.62 -34.74
N ALA A 70 -1.13 -36.15 -35.91
CA ALA A 70 -1.45 -34.83 -36.44
C ALA A 70 -2.77 -34.87 -37.19
N VAL A 71 -3.83 -34.42 -36.53
CA VAL A 71 -5.19 -34.37 -37.08
C VAL A 71 -5.56 -32.93 -37.43
N THR A 72 -6.04 -32.70 -38.63
CA THR A 72 -6.65 -31.44 -39.06
C THR A 72 -8.13 -31.67 -39.32
N ILE A 73 -9.00 -30.90 -38.65
CA ILE A 73 -10.45 -30.93 -38.88
C ILE A 73 -10.88 -29.57 -39.43
N ASP A 74 -11.30 -29.58 -40.69
CA ASP A 74 -11.89 -28.42 -41.37
C ASP A 74 -13.42 -28.48 -41.31
N SER A 75 -13.96 -28.24 -40.10
CA SER A 75 -15.39 -28.23 -39.79
C SER A 75 -15.71 -27.07 -38.86
N GLU A 76 -16.75 -26.29 -39.20
CA GLU A 76 -17.35 -25.27 -38.32
C GLU A 76 -18.16 -25.91 -37.18
N ASN A 77 -18.63 -27.15 -37.39
CA ASN A 77 -19.48 -27.87 -36.44
C ASN A 77 -18.69 -28.53 -35.31
N LEU A 78 -17.35 -28.63 -35.41
CA LEU A 78 -16.53 -29.28 -34.40
C LEU A 78 -16.67 -28.52 -33.08
N ALA A 79 -17.25 -29.18 -32.08
CA ALA A 79 -17.57 -28.60 -30.79
C ALA A 79 -16.89 -29.33 -29.64
N THR A 80 -16.62 -30.64 -29.77
CA THR A 80 -16.06 -31.46 -28.69
C THR A 80 -14.85 -32.25 -29.13
N ILE A 81 -13.82 -32.30 -28.28
CA ILE A 81 -12.62 -33.11 -28.41
C ILE A 81 -12.48 -33.91 -27.12
N ASN A 82 -12.34 -35.24 -27.22
CA ASN A 82 -12.19 -36.11 -26.06
C ASN A 82 -10.91 -36.94 -26.17
N TYR A 83 -10.08 -36.92 -25.14
CA TYR A 83 -8.99 -37.87 -24.93
C TYR A 83 -9.53 -39.02 -24.10
N LYS A 84 -9.55 -40.23 -24.69
CA LYS A 84 -10.17 -41.41 -24.08
C LYS A 84 -9.18 -42.56 -23.97
N ALA A 85 -9.02 -43.07 -22.75
CA ALA A 85 -8.28 -44.29 -22.50
C ALA A 85 -9.20 -45.51 -22.57
N GLY A 86 -8.60 -46.68 -22.66
CA GLY A 86 -9.32 -47.95 -22.66
C GLY A 86 -9.71 -48.36 -21.24
N THR A 87 -9.30 -49.57 -20.85
CA THR A 87 -9.60 -50.14 -19.53
C THR A 87 -8.60 -49.75 -18.45
N GLU A 88 -7.43 -49.23 -18.83
CA GLU A 88 -6.34 -48.86 -17.93
C GLU A 88 -5.92 -47.41 -18.16
N ALA A 89 -5.32 -46.80 -17.13
CA ALA A 89 -4.80 -45.44 -17.23
C ALA A 89 -3.66 -45.38 -18.25
N ALA A 90 -3.74 -44.47 -19.21
CA ALA A 90 -2.77 -44.36 -20.29
C ALA A 90 -2.62 -42.91 -20.76
N GLU A 91 -1.42 -42.56 -21.21
CA GLU A 91 -1.19 -41.30 -21.92
C GLU A 91 -1.81 -41.39 -23.33
N ILE A 92 -2.78 -40.52 -23.61
CA ILE A 92 -3.45 -40.42 -24.90
C ILE A 92 -2.81 -39.33 -25.73
N LYS A 93 -2.48 -39.68 -26.98
CA LYS A 93 -1.80 -38.82 -27.95
C LYS A 93 -2.74 -38.44 -29.08
N GLY A 94 -2.81 -37.15 -29.36
CA GLY A 94 -3.69 -36.53 -30.35
C GLY A 94 -3.40 -35.05 -30.46
N ASN A 95 -2.76 -34.65 -31.56
CA ASN A 95 -2.54 -33.26 -31.91
C ASN A 95 -3.61 -32.81 -32.90
N LEU A 96 -4.22 -31.66 -32.65
CA LEU A 96 -5.32 -31.15 -33.43
C LEU A 96 -5.02 -29.76 -34.00
N THR A 97 -5.36 -29.58 -35.27
CA THR A 97 -5.62 -28.28 -35.89
C THR A 97 -7.10 -28.17 -36.24
N ALA A 98 -7.85 -27.36 -35.49
CA ALA A 98 -9.24 -27.05 -35.75
C ALA A 98 -9.32 -25.71 -36.49
N THR A 99 -9.39 -25.74 -37.82
CA THR A 99 -9.24 -24.55 -38.67
C THR A 99 -10.44 -23.60 -38.60
N LYS A 100 -11.65 -24.15 -38.41
CA LYS A 100 -12.92 -23.41 -38.50
C LYS A 100 -13.77 -23.40 -37.23
N ALA A 101 -13.43 -24.21 -36.23
CA ALA A 101 -14.21 -24.29 -34.99
C ALA A 101 -14.17 -22.96 -34.23
N THR A 102 -15.33 -22.45 -33.83
CA THR A 102 -15.46 -21.20 -33.06
C THR A 102 -15.63 -21.43 -31.56
N ASN A 103 -16.20 -22.58 -31.18
CA ASN A 103 -16.45 -22.98 -29.79
C ASN A 103 -15.97 -24.41 -29.59
N LEU A 104 -15.10 -24.66 -28.61
CA LEU A 104 -14.54 -26.00 -28.38
C LEU A 104 -14.57 -26.41 -26.91
N THR A 105 -14.97 -27.64 -26.64
CA THR A 105 -14.79 -28.29 -25.35
C THR A 105 -13.78 -29.42 -25.49
N VAL A 106 -12.77 -29.44 -24.63
CA VAL A 106 -11.75 -30.48 -24.56
C VAL A 106 -11.92 -31.24 -23.26
N ASN A 107 -12.13 -32.55 -23.34
CA ASN A 107 -12.29 -33.40 -22.17
C ASN A 107 -11.18 -34.45 -22.12
N THR A 108 -10.72 -34.75 -20.90
CA THR A 108 -10.08 -36.04 -20.61
C THR A 108 -11.10 -36.92 -19.91
N ASP A 109 -11.17 -38.20 -20.28
CA ASP A 109 -11.94 -39.16 -19.49
C ASP A 109 -11.23 -39.48 -18.16
N ALA A 110 -11.77 -40.42 -17.38
CA ALA A 110 -11.22 -40.74 -16.05
C ALA A 110 -9.82 -41.37 -16.09
N LEU A 111 -9.45 -42.07 -17.16
CA LEU A 111 -8.24 -42.89 -17.27
C LEU A 111 -7.21 -42.27 -18.24
N ALA A 112 -7.58 -41.26 -19.03
CA ALA A 112 -6.72 -40.61 -19.99
C ALA A 112 -5.81 -39.57 -19.33
N ASN A 113 -4.51 -39.77 -19.50
CA ASN A 113 -3.49 -38.79 -19.19
C ASN A 113 -3.08 -38.02 -20.45
N ILE A 114 -2.72 -36.74 -20.29
CA ILE A 114 -2.25 -35.92 -21.41
C ILE A 114 -0.98 -35.16 -21.02
N THR A 115 -0.08 -35.04 -21.99
CA THR A 115 1.13 -34.24 -21.90
C THR A 115 1.17 -33.21 -23.02
N SER A 116 1.86 -32.09 -22.83
CA SER A 116 1.99 -31.05 -23.86
C SER A 116 2.64 -31.53 -25.17
N THR A 117 3.40 -32.62 -25.16
CA THR A 117 3.94 -33.27 -26.36
C THR A 117 2.93 -34.17 -27.07
N GLY A 118 2.02 -34.79 -26.30
CA GLY A 118 0.97 -35.69 -26.81
C GLY A 118 -0.37 -35.00 -27.08
N ALA A 119 -0.61 -33.80 -26.55
CA ALA A 119 -1.84 -33.06 -26.69
C ALA A 119 -1.56 -31.60 -27.04
N THR A 120 -1.47 -31.32 -28.35
CA THR A 120 -1.39 -29.96 -28.90
C THR A 120 -2.69 -29.59 -29.60
N ILE A 121 -3.24 -28.42 -29.30
CA ILE A 121 -4.46 -27.90 -29.92
C ILE A 121 -4.17 -26.54 -30.54
N THR A 122 -4.36 -26.44 -31.86
CA THR A 122 -4.33 -25.18 -32.62
C THR A 122 -5.75 -24.85 -33.08
N ALA A 123 -6.34 -23.82 -32.50
CA ALA A 123 -7.72 -23.41 -32.73
C ALA A 123 -7.81 -21.89 -32.92
N ASN A 124 -7.13 -21.37 -33.94
CA ASN A 124 -7.00 -19.92 -34.17
C ASN A 124 -8.32 -19.21 -34.53
N SER A 125 -9.38 -19.95 -34.88
CA SER A 125 -10.71 -19.41 -35.11
C SER A 125 -11.61 -19.44 -33.87
N ALA A 126 -11.20 -20.14 -32.81
CA ALA A 126 -11.99 -20.28 -31.60
C ALA A 126 -12.06 -18.96 -30.84
N THR A 127 -13.26 -18.59 -30.41
CA THR A 127 -13.53 -17.44 -29.54
C THR A 127 -13.87 -17.89 -28.12
N SER A 128 -14.35 -19.13 -27.94
CA SER A 128 -14.63 -19.70 -26.62
C SER A 128 -14.11 -21.15 -26.51
N MET A 129 -13.50 -21.48 -25.38
CA MET A 129 -13.01 -22.82 -25.09
C MET A 129 -13.26 -23.25 -23.63
N SER A 130 -13.56 -24.54 -23.45
CA SER A 130 -13.61 -25.19 -22.13
C SER A 130 -12.64 -26.36 -22.08
N LEU A 131 -11.82 -26.45 -21.03
CA LEU A 131 -10.85 -27.51 -20.81
C LEU A 131 -11.17 -28.27 -19.52
N ASN A 132 -11.54 -29.54 -19.63
CA ASN A 132 -12.02 -30.34 -18.52
C ASN A 132 -11.12 -31.55 -18.26
N ILE A 133 -10.40 -31.50 -17.14
CA ILE A 133 -9.70 -32.65 -16.57
C ILE A 133 -10.63 -33.31 -15.56
N ASN A 134 -11.30 -34.40 -15.94
CA ASN A 134 -12.50 -34.89 -15.23
C ASN A 134 -12.25 -35.93 -14.13
N ALA A 135 -11.00 -36.09 -13.66
CA ALA A 135 -10.71 -37.02 -12.56
C ALA A 135 -9.45 -36.58 -11.82
N GLU A 136 -9.29 -37.11 -10.60
CA GLU A 136 -8.03 -37.10 -9.88
C GLU A 136 -6.99 -37.91 -10.67
N LYS A 137 -5.90 -37.24 -11.03
CA LYS A 137 -4.86 -37.77 -11.93
C LYS A 137 -3.49 -37.31 -11.45
N THR A 138 -2.46 -37.90 -12.04
CA THR A 138 -1.11 -37.33 -12.08
C THR A 138 -1.12 -35.97 -12.77
N ALA A 139 -0.01 -35.25 -12.70
CA ALA A 139 0.13 -33.95 -13.34
C ALA A 139 -0.14 -34.03 -14.86
N GLN A 140 -0.95 -33.11 -15.36
CA GLN A 140 -1.41 -33.05 -16.75
C GLN A 140 -0.82 -31.83 -17.46
N SER A 141 -0.64 -31.90 -18.78
CA SER A 141 -0.34 -30.71 -19.57
C SER A 141 -0.91 -30.74 -20.99
N LEU A 142 -1.16 -29.55 -21.54
CA LEU A 142 -1.69 -29.32 -22.88
C LEU A 142 -0.91 -28.18 -23.54
N LYS A 143 -0.60 -28.29 -24.84
CA LYS A 143 -0.17 -27.12 -25.64
C LYS A 143 -1.37 -26.50 -26.34
N LEU A 144 -1.60 -25.20 -26.17
CA LEU A 144 -2.71 -24.44 -26.75
C LEU A 144 -2.20 -23.24 -27.56
N SER A 145 -2.70 -23.12 -28.79
CA SER A 145 -2.56 -21.94 -29.63
C SER A 145 -3.93 -21.52 -30.15
N ALA A 146 -4.45 -20.38 -29.67
CA ALA A 146 -5.79 -19.91 -29.96
C ALA A 146 -5.83 -18.36 -29.99
N THR A 147 -5.27 -17.79 -31.04
CA THR A 147 -5.01 -16.34 -31.16
C THR A 147 -6.24 -15.43 -31.13
N LYS A 148 -7.46 -15.96 -31.33
CA LYS A 148 -8.73 -15.22 -31.24
C LYS A 148 -9.56 -15.54 -29.99
N LEU A 149 -9.03 -16.39 -29.10
CA LEU A 149 -9.76 -16.84 -27.92
C LEU A 149 -10.12 -15.65 -27.03
N LYS A 150 -11.40 -15.52 -26.67
CA LYS A 150 -11.92 -14.49 -25.77
C LYS A 150 -12.31 -15.07 -24.43
N ASP A 151 -12.84 -16.28 -24.42
CA ASP A 151 -13.33 -16.97 -23.22
C ASP A 151 -12.62 -18.31 -23.04
N LEU A 152 -11.99 -18.53 -21.89
CA LEU A 152 -11.39 -19.80 -21.51
C LEU A 152 -11.92 -20.23 -20.14
N ALA A 153 -12.61 -21.38 -20.11
CA ALA A 153 -12.99 -22.06 -18.88
C ALA A 153 -12.11 -23.30 -18.67
N VAL A 154 -11.65 -23.51 -17.44
CA VAL A 154 -10.83 -24.66 -17.05
C VAL A 154 -11.42 -25.30 -15.81
N VAL A 155 -11.70 -26.60 -15.88
CA VAL A 155 -12.02 -27.43 -14.73
C VAL A 155 -10.90 -28.45 -14.57
N ASN A 156 -10.07 -28.26 -13.56
CA ASN A 156 -8.96 -29.16 -13.26
C ASN A 156 -9.25 -30.02 -12.03
N LYS A 157 -9.54 -31.31 -12.23
CA LYS A 157 -9.60 -32.30 -11.15
C LYS A 157 -8.29 -33.03 -10.88
N SER A 158 -7.23 -32.77 -11.66
CA SER A 158 -5.90 -33.33 -11.35
C SER A 158 -5.34 -32.64 -10.10
N VAL A 159 -5.21 -33.41 -9.02
CA VAL A 159 -4.65 -33.00 -7.73
C VAL A 159 -3.15 -32.72 -7.80
N ASP A 160 -2.45 -33.36 -8.74
CA ASP A 160 -1.02 -33.12 -8.99
C ASP A 160 -0.79 -31.96 -9.98
N GLY A 161 -1.87 -31.45 -10.59
CA GLY A 161 -1.92 -30.18 -11.30
C GLY A 161 -2.16 -30.27 -12.80
N PHE A 162 -2.41 -29.12 -13.42
CA PHE A 162 -2.63 -28.95 -14.84
C PHE A 162 -1.91 -27.71 -15.35
N THR A 163 -1.09 -27.88 -16.39
CA THR A 163 -0.34 -26.80 -17.02
C THR A 163 -0.73 -26.61 -18.48
N ILE A 164 -1.05 -25.38 -18.86
CA ILE A 164 -1.21 -24.98 -20.26
C ILE A 164 0.10 -24.36 -20.76
N LYS A 165 0.64 -24.93 -21.83
CA LYS A 165 1.76 -24.38 -22.59
C LYS A 165 1.23 -23.71 -23.86
N GLY A 166 2.00 -22.81 -24.44
CA GLY A 166 1.71 -22.15 -25.70
C GLY A 166 2.94 -21.47 -26.25
N ASP A 167 2.78 -20.75 -27.35
CA ASP A 167 3.80 -19.79 -27.75
C ASP A 167 3.58 -18.49 -26.96
N ALA A 168 4.61 -17.66 -26.80
CA ALA A 168 4.42 -16.34 -26.20
C ALA A 168 3.30 -15.61 -26.96
N ASN A 169 2.40 -14.96 -26.22
CA ASN A 169 1.29 -14.17 -26.77
C ASN A 169 0.16 -14.99 -27.44
N SER A 170 0.17 -16.32 -27.37
CA SER A 170 -0.85 -17.16 -28.04
C SER A 170 -2.27 -16.95 -27.50
N LEU A 171 -2.41 -16.29 -26.34
CA LEU A 171 -3.65 -15.96 -25.65
C LEU A 171 -3.83 -14.45 -25.39
N ASP A 172 -3.13 -13.57 -26.10
CA ASP A 172 -3.25 -12.11 -25.90
C ASP A 172 -4.66 -11.57 -26.13
N ALA A 173 -5.49 -12.27 -26.91
CA ALA A 173 -6.88 -11.90 -27.14
C ALA A 173 -7.83 -12.29 -25.99
N LEU A 174 -7.38 -13.11 -25.02
CA LEU A 174 -8.22 -13.67 -23.96
C LEU A 174 -8.76 -12.56 -23.07
N SER A 175 -10.08 -12.43 -22.98
CA SER A 175 -10.76 -11.44 -22.14
C SER A 175 -11.19 -12.05 -20.81
N ASN A 176 -11.70 -13.27 -20.83
CA ASN A 176 -12.28 -13.94 -19.66
C ASN A 176 -11.59 -15.28 -19.41
N LEU A 177 -11.01 -15.43 -18.22
CA LEU A 177 -10.44 -16.68 -17.73
C LEU A 177 -11.22 -17.16 -16.50
N ASN A 178 -11.80 -18.34 -16.57
CA ASN A 178 -12.48 -18.99 -15.46
C ASN A 178 -11.79 -20.30 -15.13
N VAL A 179 -11.35 -20.49 -13.89
CA VAL A 179 -10.64 -21.69 -13.44
C VAL A 179 -11.25 -22.21 -12.16
N THR A 180 -11.60 -23.49 -12.15
CA THR A 180 -11.88 -24.26 -10.94
C THR A 180 -10.89 -25.40 -10.85
N THR A 181 -10.11 -25.47 -9.77
CA THR A 181 -9.00 -26.42 -9.66
C THR A 181 -8.96 -27.14 -8.31
N ASP A 182 -8.69 -28.44 -8.36
CA ASP A 182 -8.43 -29.27 -7.18
C ASP A 182 -6.91 -29.40 -6.92
N GLY A 183 -6.06 -29.22 -7.93
CA GLY A 183 -4.60 -29.16 -7.80
C GLY A 183 -4.03 -27.82 -8.25
N LYS A 184 -2.73 -27.77 -8.56
CA LYS A 184 -2.11 -26.57 -9.14
C LYS A 184 -2.58 -26.33 -10.57
N PHE A 185 -3.05 -25.13 -10.89
CA PHE A 185 -3.22 -24.66 -12.27
C PHE A 185 -2.16 -23.60 -12.60
N SER A 186 -1.56 -23.71 -13.79
CA SER A 186 -0.59 -22.70 -14.24
C SER A 186 -0.47 -22.60 -15.75
N PHE A 187 0.03 -21.45 -16.20
CA PHE A 187 0.66 -21.29 -17.50
C PHE A 187 2.19 -21.44 -17.35
N ASP A 188 2.86 -22.01 -18.36
CA ASP A 188 4.32 -22.18 -18.36
C ASP A 188 4.99 -21.19 -19.34
N THR A 189 4.99 -21.52 -20.63
CA THR A 189 5.58 -20.68 -21.69
C THR A 189 4.76 -19.44 -22.04
N ILE A 190 3.49 -19.37 -21.60
CA ILE A 190 2.65 -18.19 -21.74
C ILE A 190 2.90 -17.32 -20.51
N THR A 191 3.69 -16.26 -20.70
CA THR A 191 4.21 -15.42 -19.61
C THR A 191 3.23 -14.36 -19.12
N GLY A 192 2.13 -14.12 -19.85
CA GLY A 192 1.09 -13.16 -19.48
C GLY A 192 -0.14 -13.23 -20.37
N LEU A 193 -1.18 -12.51 -19.95
CA LEU A 193 -2.51 -12.44 -20.59
C LEU A 193 -2.84 -10.97 -20.91
N ALA A 194 -2.30 -10.45 -22.01
CA ALA A 194 -2.29 -9.01 -22.29
C ALA A 194 -3.68 -8.38 -22.45
N GLY A 195 -4.66 -9.14 -22.94
CA GLY A 195 -6.02 -8.67 -23.23
C GLY A 195 -7.08 -9.05 -22.19
N VAL A 196 -6.69 -9.51 -21.00
CA VAL A 196 -7.65 -9.98 -19.99
C VAL A 196 -8.43 -8.82 -19.38
N SER A 197 -9.72 -9.02 -19.13
CA SER A 197 -10.60 -8.12 -18.39
C SER A 197 -11.14 -8.77 -17.12
N THR A 198 -11.36 -10.08 -17.12
CA THR A 198 -11.92 -10.80 -15.98
C THR A 198 -11.22 -12.13 -15.79
N VAL A 199 -10.77 -12.37 -14.56
CA VAL A 199 -10.16 -13.62 -14.12
C VAL A 199 -10.94 -14.10 -12.90
N THR A 200 -11.52 -15.29 -12.98
CA THR A 200 -12.23 -15.93 -11.87
C THR A 200 -11.54 -17.24 -11.54
N LEU A 201 -11.05 -17.36 -10.30
CA LEU A 201 -10.29 -18.51 -9.82
C LEU A 201 -10.99 -19.10 -8.60
N SER A 202 -11.12 -20.42 -8.57
CA SER A 202 -11.78 -21.12 -7.48
C SER A 202 -11.13 -22.47 -7.19
N GLY A 203 -11.17 -22.87 -5.93
CA GLY A 203 -10.74 -24.19 -5.48
C GLY A 203 -11.41 -24.56 -4.17
N ALA A 204 -11.41 -25.85 -3.84
CA ALA A 204 -11.91 -26.34 -2.54
C ALA A 204 -11.01 -27.41 -1.93
N ASN A 205 -10.22 -28.09 -2.76
CA ASN A 205 -9.23 -29.08 -2.33
C ASN A 205 -8.04 -28.40 -1.65
N ASP A 206 -7.40 -29.08 -0.70
CA ASP A 206 -6.26 -28.54 0.06
C ASP A 206 -5.03 -28.27 -0.83
N LYS A 207 -4.92 -28.93 -1.99
CA LYS A 207 -3.88 -28.69 -3.01
C LYS A 207 -4.25 -27.65 -4.06
N SER A 208 -5.44 -27.05 -3.98
CA SER A 208 -5.92 -26.10 -5.00
C SER A 208 -5.05 -24.84 -4.99
N ALA A 209 -4.28 -24.64 -6.06
CA ALA A 209 -3.36 -23.53 -6.19
C ALA A 209 -3.41 -22.96 -7.61
N VAL A 210 -3.14 -21.67 -7.75
CA VAL A 210 -3.06 -21.03 -9.08
C VAL A 210 -1.79 -20.19 -9.18
N THR A 211 -1.06 -20.36 -10.28
CA THR A 211 0.06 -19.48 -10.67
C THR A 211 -0.24 -18.88 -12.04
N LEU A 212 -0.39 -17.56 -12.11
CA LEU A 212 -0.53 -16.80 -13.35
C LEU A 212 0.67 -15.88 -13.56
N GLY A 213 1.01 -15.64 -14.83
CA GLY A 213 1.94 -14.59 -15.22
C GLY A 213 1.32 -13.20 -15.10
N ASP A 214 1.79 -12.27 -15.94
CA ASP A 214 1.29 -10.90 -15.95
C ASP A 214 -0.16 -10.83 -16.50
N LEU A 215 -0.96 -9.93 -15.95
CA LEU A 215 -2.33 -9.64 -16.38
C LEU A 215 -2.40 -8.25 -17.01
N GLY A 216 -2.91 -8.17 -18.23
CA GLY A 216 -3.04 -6.92 -18.96
C GLY A 216 -1.74 -6.41 -19.57
N SER A 217 -1.76 -5.15 -19.99
CA SER A 217 -0.59 -4.42 -20.50
C SER A 217 -0.77 -2.91 -20.34
N ASP A 218 0.31 -2.15 -20.44
CA ASP A 218 0.25 -0.67 -20.38
C ASP A 218 -0.43 -0.03 -21.62
N LYS A 219 -0.84 -0.84 -22.60
CA LYS A 219 -1.49 -0.39 -23.84
C LYS A 219 -3.01 -0.54 -23.82
N VAL A 220 -3.56 -1.45 -23.01
CA VAL A 220 -5.00 -1.72 -22.97
C VAL A 220 -5.77 -0.71 -22.11
N THR A 221 -7.01 -0.41 -22.48
CA THR A 221 -7.88 0.56 -21.79
C THR A 221 -8.98 -0.09 -20.96
N GLN A 222 -9.22 -1.37 -21.17
CA GLN A 222 -10.19 -2.15 -20.39
C GLN A 222 -9.75 -2.27 -18.93
N GLY A 223 -10.70 -2.27 -18.00
CA GLY A 223 -10.41 -2.61 -16.62
C GLY A 223 -10.09 -4.11 -16.45
N ILE A 224 -9.46 -4.46 -15.33
CA ILE A 224 -9.15 -5.84 -14.95
C ILE A 224 -9.83 -6.14 -13.62
N ALA A 225 -10.63 -7.21 -13.58
CA ALA A 225 -11.22 -7.78 -12.39
C ALA A 225 -10.63 -9.16 -12.12
N LEU A 226 -9.92 -9.33 -11.01
CA LEU A 226 -9.43 -10.63 -10.54
C LEU A 226 -10.24 -11.04 -9.32
N ASN A 227 -10.97 -12.15 -9.41
CA ASN A 227 -11.73 -12.72 -8.30
C ASN A 227 -11.17 -14.11 -8.00
N ALA A 228 -10.64 -14.32 -6.80
CA ALA A 228 -10.13 -15.62 -6.37
C ALA A 228 -10.77 -16.07 -5.06
N SER A 229 -11.15 -17.34 -4.96
CA SER A 229 -11.69 -17.89 -3.72
C SER A 229 -11.34 -19.36 -3.47
N GLY A 230 -11.24 -19.73 -2.19
CA GLY A 230 -11.10 -21.12 -1.78
C GLY A 230 -9.78 -21.80 -2.15
N LEU A 231 -8.81 -21.06 -2.70
CA LEU A 231 -7.49 -21.58 -3.07
C LEU A 231 -6.66 -21.86 -1.81
N LYS A 232 -6.64 -23.12 -1.37
CA LYS A 232 -5.99 -23.54 -0.13
C LYS A 232 -4.49 -23.81 -0.28
N GLY A 233 -4.05 -24.18 -1.49
CA GLY A 233 -2.63 -24.30 -1.85
C GLY A 233 -1.98 -22.97 -2.23
N GLY A 234 -2.76 -21.89 -2.36
CA GLY A 234 -2.28 -20.52 -2.56
C GLY A 234 -2.52 -19.93 -3.95
N LEU A 235 -2.17 -18.65 -4.08
CA LEU A 235 -2.27 -17.86 -5.31
C LEU A 235 -0.98 -17.10 -5.56
N GLU A 236 -0.45 -17.19 -6.77
CA GLU A 236 0.60 -16.30 -7.26
C GLU A 236 0.16 -15.69 -8.59
N VAL A 237 0.21 -14.36 -8.68
CA VAL A 237 -0.06 -13.61 -9.90
C VAL A 237 1.10 -12.67 -10.16
N GLY A 238 1.52 -12.55 -11.42
CA GLY A 238 2.51 -11.57 -11.87
C GLY A 238 2.02 -10.12 -11.74
N ASN A 239 2.58 -9.24 -12.56
CA ASN A 239 2.18 -7.84 -12.57
C ASN A 239 0.79 -7.68 -13.19
N THR A 240 -0.02 -6.76 -12.66
CA THR A 240 -1.32 -6.39 -13.23
C THR A 240 -1.25 -4.95 -13.73
N VAL A 241 -1.35 -4.74 -15.04
CA VAL A 241 -1.19 -3.40 -15.64
C VAL A 241 -2.29 -3.14 -16.66
N THR A 242 -2.91 -1.98 -16.56
CA THR A 242 -3.85 -1.48 -17.58
C THR A 242 -3.97 0.04 -17.47
N LYS A 243 -4.52 0.71 -18.49
CA LYS A 243 -5.00 2.08 -18.33
C LYS A 243 -6.30 2.14 -17.53
N GLY A 244 -7.17 1.15 -17.67
CA GLY A 244 -8.44 1.10 -16.95
C GLY A 244 -8.30 0.81 -15.46
N SER A 245 -9.45 0.67 -14.78
CA SER A 245 -9.47 0.33 -13.35
C SER A 245 -9.00 -1.11 -13.10
N ILE A 246 -8.31 -1.34 -11.99
CA ILE A 246 -7.94 -2.67 -11.49
C ILE A 246 -8.72 -2.95 -10.21
N ASN A 247 -9.45 -4.06 -10.18
CA ASN A 247 -10.18 -4.54 -9.02
C ASN A 247 -9.75 -5.98 -8.71
N ILE A 248 -9.22 -6.23 -7.51
CA ILE A 248 -8.76 -7.55 -7.08
C ILE A 248 -9.51 -7.93 -5.81
N ASN A 249 -10.21 -9.07 -5.84
CA ASN A 249 -10.99 -9.60 -4.74
C ASN A 249 -10.52 -11.00 -4.39
N LEU A 250 -9.95 -11.17 -3.19
CA LEU A 250 -9.44 -12.44 -2.69
C LEU A 250 -10.27 -12.85 -1.46
N ASN A 251 -10.86 -14.04 -1.48
CA ASN A 251 -11.80 -14.47 -0.44
C ASN A 251 -11.56 -15.91 0.03
N ALA A 252 -11.59 -16.12 1.34
CA ALA A 252 -11.60 -17.45 1.97
C ALA A 252 -10.47 -18.37 1.44
N MET A 253 -9.22 -17.92 1.53
CA MET A 253 -8.05 -18.68 1.09
C MET A 253 -7.25 -19.17 2.29
N SER A 254 -6.89 -20.45 2.35
CA SER A 254 -6.01 -20.95 3.42
C SER A 254 -4.52 -20.80 3.11
N GLY A 255 -4.16 -20.77 1.82
CA GLY A 255 -2.77 -20.62 1.38
C GLY A 255 -2.32 -19.17 1.29
N ASP A 256 -1.04 -18.97 0.99
CA ASP A 256 -0.48 -17.65 0.74
C ASP A 256 -1.08 -17.02 -0.53
N ALA A 257 -1.23 -15.70 -0.50
CA ALA A 257 -1.70 -14.89 -1.63
C ALA A 257 -0.62 -13.87 -2.00
N LYS A 258 0.00 -14.05 -3.16
CA LYS A 258 1.07 -13.19 -3.67
C LYS A 258 0.66 -12.53 -4.99
N LEU A 259 0.72 -11.22 -5.02
CA LEU A 259 0.47 -10.41 -6.21
C LEU A 259 1.76 -9.67 -6.61
N GLY A 260 2.02 -9.54 -7.91
CA GLY A 260 3.07 -8.68 -8.43
C GLY A 260 2.78 -7.19 -8.21
N ALA A 261 3.39 -6.34 -9.04
CA ALA A 261 3.06 -4.92 -9.03
C ALA A 261 1.69 -4.70 -9.71
N ALA A 262 0.90 -3.77 -9.20
CA ALA A 262 -0.36 -3.36 -9.83
C ALA A 262 -0.29 -1.89 -10.23
N ASN A 263 -0.62 -1.57 -11.49
CA ASN A 263 -0.55 -0.21 -12.03
C ASN A 263 -1.77 0.12 -12.90
N SER A 264 -2.71 0.89 -12.34
CA SER A 264 -3.82 1.50 -13.10
C SER A 264 -3.38 2.88 -13.61
N ILE A 265 -3.11 3.00 -14.90
CA ILE A 265 -2.41 4.18 -15.45
C ILE A 265 -3.32 5.42 -15.52
N THR A 266 -4.65 5.27 -15.64
CA THR A 266 -5.56 6.42 -15.69
C THR A 266 -6.68 6.39 -14.65
N ASP A 267 -6.99 5.23 -14.06
CA ASP A 267 -8.13 5.07 -13.16
C ASP A 267 -7.69 4.64 -11.74
N ASN A 268 -8.53 3.83 -11.09
CA ASN A 268 -8.41 3.37 -9.72
C ASN A 268 -7.80 1.97 -9.63
N LEU A 269 -7.11 1.72 -8.53
CA LEU A 269 -6.71 0.40 -8.06
C LEU A 269 -7.46 0.10 -6.76
N SER A 270 -8.20 -1.00 -6.73
CA SER A 270 -8.84 -1.51 -5.52
C SER A 270 -8.46 -2.96 -5.28
N ILE A 271 -8.00 -3.25 -4.07
CA ILE A 271 -7.70 -4.61 -3.61
C ILE A 271 -8.50 -4.88 -2.34
N SER A 272 -9.34 -5.90 -2.36
CA SER A 272 -10.07 -6.41 -1.21
C SER A 272 -9.63 -7.83 -0.90
N VAL A 273 -9.16 -8.04 0.32
CA VAL A 273 -8.68 -9.34 0.80
C VAL A 273 -9.46 -9.68 2.07
N ASN A 274 -10.18 -10.80 2.05
CA ASN A 274 -11.02 -11.22 3.17
C ASN A 274 -10.84 -12.72 3.48
N GLY A 275 -10.44 -13.04 4.71
CA GLY A 275 -10.34 -14.42 5.16
C GLY A 275 -9.20 -15.19 4.50
N VAL A 276 -8.00 -14.59 4.45
CA VAL A 276 -6.77 -15.28 4.04
C VAL A 276 -6.04 -15.77 5.28
N GLU A 277 -5.84 -17.08 5.42
CA GLU A 277 -5.15 -17.65 6.58
C GLU A 277 -3.61 -17.58 6.43
N GLY A 278 -3.11 -17.68 5.20
CA GLY A 278 -1.70 -17.52 4.84
C GLY A 278 -1.24 -16.07 4.85
N LYS A 279 -0.04 -15.84 4.32
CA LYS A 279 0.49 -14.49 4.10
C LYS A 279 -0.19 -13.81 2.92
N PHE A 280 -0.28 -12.49 2.99
CA PHE A 280 -0.65 -11.66 1.85
C PHE A 280 0.53 -10.78 1.46
N GLU A 281 1.00 -10.87 0.21
CA GLU A 281 2.17 -10.14 -0.26
C GLU A 281 1.87 -9.43 -1.58
N THR A 282 2.28 -8.18 -1.69
CA THR A 282 2.21 -7.40 -2.94
C THR A 282 3.50 -6.64 -3.18
N GLN A 283 3.82 -6.41 -4.46
CA GLN A 283 4.86 -5.43 -4.81
C GLN A 283 4.26 -4.01 -4.84
N ALA A 284 4.77 -3.16 -5.73
CA ALA A 284 4.31 -1.79 -5.91
C ALA A 284 2.83 -1.70 -6.30
N LEU A 285 2.03 -0.93 -5.56
CA LEU A 285 0.64 -0.61 -5.89
C LEU A 285 0.54 0.85 -6.32
N LYS A 286 0.10 1.08 -7.55
CA LYS A 286 -0.02 2.41 -8.15
C LYS A 286 -1.33 2.60 -8.91
N ALA A 287 -1.92 3.77 -8.76
CA ALA A 287 -3.03 4.26 -9.58
C ALA A 287 -2.84 5.72 -9.93
N ALA A 288 -3.45 6.20 -11.01
CA ALA A 288 -3.51 7.63 -11.29
C ALA A 288 -4.59 8.34 -10.48
N ALA A 289 -5.72 7.70 -10.20
CA ALA A 289 -6.80 8.28 -9.40
C ALA A 289 -6.70 7.86 -7.93
N SER A 290 -7.16 6.67 -7.55
CA SER A 290 -7.07 6.20 -6.15
C SER A 290 -6.45 4.82 -6.03
N THR A 291 -5.62 4.64 -5.00
CA THR A 291 -5.10 3.32 -4.59
C THR A 291 -5.72 2.94 -3.27
N THR A 292 -6.57 1.92 -3.28
CA THR A 292 -7.34 1.46 -2.11
C THR A 292 -7.04 0.00 -1.80
N VAL A 293 -6.71 -0.29 -0.55
CA VAL A 293 -6.49 -1.67 -0.09
C VAL A 293 -7.32 -1.90 1.17
N SER A 294 -8.06 -3.00 1.21
CA SER A 294 -8.82 -3.45 2.37
C SER A 294 -8.38 -4.86 2.75
N LEU A 295 -7.86 -5.00 3.96
CA LEU A 295 -7.41 -6.26 4.54
C LEU A 295 -8.33 -6.62 5.70
N THR A 296 -9.00 -7.76 5.62
CA THR A 296 -9.98 -8.19 6.62
C THR A 296 -9.79 -9.66 6.95
N ASN A 297 -9.75 -10.00 8.25
CA ASN A 297 -9.62 -11.39 8.71
C ASN A 297 -8.39 -12.11 8.10
N ILE A 298 -7.23 -11.46 8.09
CA ILE A 298 -6.00 -12.04 7.53
C ILE A 298 -5.16 -12.59 8.67
N LYS A 299 -5.00 -13.91 8.77
CA LYS A 299 -4.26 -14.49 9.91
C LYS A 299 -2.75 -14.33 9.76
N GLY A 300 -2.22 -14.54 8.56
CA GLY A 300 -0.80 -14.35 8.27
C GLY A 300 -0.41 -12.87 8.20
N ALA A 301 0.90 -12.63 8.10
CA ALA A 301 1.41 -11.28 7.89
C ALA A 301 1.02 -10.75 6.50
N SER A 302 0.75 -9.45 6.42
CA SER A 302 0.48 -8.72 5.18
C SER A 302 1.65 -7.79 4.87
N THR A 303 2.28 -7.96 3.70
CA THR A 303 3.36 -7.10 3.23
C THR A 303 2.96 -6.41 1.93
N ILE A 304 3.00 -5.07 1.94
CA ILE A 304 2.75 -4.22 0.78
C ILE A 304 4.02 -3.42 0.54
N ALA A 305 4.52 -3.36 -0.69
CA ALA A 305 5.78 -2.67 -0.92
C ALA A 305 5.71 -1.14 -0.71
N PHE A 306 4.53 -0.49 -0.76
CA PHE A 306 4.27 0.49 -1.82
C PHE A 306 2.79 0.83 -2.07
N LEU A 307 2.24 1.96 -1.58
CA LEU A 307 0.97 2.51 -2.06
C LEU A 307 1.13 3.93 -2.62
N ASN A 308 0.80 4.13 -3.90
CA ASN A 308 0.82 5.44 -4.56
C ASN A 308 -0.46 5.71 -5.36
N GLY A 309 -1.06 6.89 -5.19
CA GLY A 309 -2.27 7.32 -5.91
C GLY A 309 -2.42 8.84 -5.89
N ALA A 310 -3.42 9.42 -6.57
CA ALA A 310 -3.81 10.79 -6.29
C ALA A 310 -4.35 10.87 -4.85
N THR A 311 -5.20 9.92 -4.48
CA THR A 311 -5.54 9.56 -3.09
C THR A 311 -5.12 8.13 -2.79
N THR A 312 -4.84 7.86 -1.52
CA THR A 312 -4.39 6.53 -1.08
C THR A 312 -5.03 6.15 0.24
N SER A 313 -5.55 4.93 0.36
CA SER A 313 -6.15 4.45 1.60
C SER A 313 -5.86 2.98 1.88
N LEU A 314 -5.58 2.65 3.14
CA LEU A 314 -5.46 1.30 3.64
C LEU A 314 -6.43 1.09 4.81
N SER A 315 -7.32 0.10 4.69
CA SER A 315 -8.20 -0.36 5.76
C SER A 315 -7.73 -1.74 6.24
N ILE A 316 -7.63 -1.92 7.56
CA ILE A 316 -7.17 -3.15 8.21
C ILE A 316 -8.16 -3.50 9.31
N GLU A 317 -8.63 -4.75 9.34
CA GLU A 317 -9.57 -5.25 10.34
C GLU A 317 -9.26 -6.71 10.69
N ASN A 318 -8.94 -6.99 11.95
CA ASN A 318 -8.64 -8.34 12.47
C ASN A 318 -7.56 -9.05 11.65
N THR A 319 -6.35 -8.48 11.61
CA THR A 319 -5.25 -9.04 10.84
C THR A 319 -4.03 -9.39 11.70
N GLY A 320 -3.15 -10.23 11.16
CA GLY A 320 -1.76 -10.31 11.60
C GLY A 320 -1.00 -9.00 11.38
N ASP A 321 0.33 -9.07 11.43
CA ASP A 321 1.17 -7.89 11.21
C ASP A 321 0.98 -7.33 9.81
N VAL A 322 0.84 -6.01 9.69
CA VAL A 322 0.74 -5.31 8.41
C VAL A 322 1.96 -4.41 8.24
N THR A 323 2.68 -4.61 7.13
CA THR A 323 3.89 -3.86 6.81
C THR A 323 3.76 -3.18 5.45
N ILE A 324 4.00 -1.86 5.41
CA ILE A 324 4.28 -1.10 4.18
C ILE A 324 5.79 -0.87 4.13
N SER A 325 6.51 -1.65 3.31
CA SER A 325 7.97 -1.77 3.41
C SER A 325 8.74 -0.55 2.91
N ASN A 326 8.22 0.21 1.94
CA ASN A 326 8.89 1.38 1.38
C ASN A 326 8.02 2.65 1.49
N ALA A 327 8.60 3.77 1.07
CA ALA A 327 7.91 5.06 1.04
C ALA A 327 6.64 5.02 0.18
N SER A 328 5.57 5.59 0.71
CA SER A 328 4.24 5.64 0.08
C SER A 328 3.73 7.08 -0.01
N SER A 329 2.88 7.37 -0.99
CA SER A 329 2.44 8.73 -1.24
C SER A 329 1.01 8.89 -1.74
N ALA A 330 0.41 10.04 -1.43
CA ALA A 330 -0.76 10.59 -2.09
C ALA A 330 -0.34 11.88 -2.82
N LEU A 331 -0.52 11.90 -4.14
CA LEU A 331 0.03 12.96 -5.00
C LEU A 331 -0.82 14.22 -5.01
N GLU A 332 -2.13 14.10 -4.85
CA GLU A 332 -3.09 15.21 -5.04
C GLU A 332 -4.07 15.39 -3.88
N GLY A 333 -4.38 14.32 -3.14
CA GLY A 333 -5.28 14.35 -2.00
C GLY A 333 -4.68 13.63 -0.79
N ASP A 334 -5.54 12.94 -0.06
CA ASP A 334 -5.21 12.42 1.26
C ASP A 334 -4.59 11.02 1.22
N PHE A 335 -3.80 10.73 2.25
CA PHE A 335 -3.32 9.40 2.58
C PHE A 335 -3.95 8.95 3.89
N SER A 336 -4.70 7.86 3.89
CA SER A 336 -5.35 7.35 5.11
C SER A 336 -4.99 5.90 5.43
N ILE A 337 -4.82 5.62 6.72
CA ILE A 337 -4.75 4.27 7.26
C ILE A 337 -5.78 4.18 8.38
N ASN A 338 -6.70 3.21 8.28
CA ASN A 338 -7.57 2.83 9.37
C ASN A 338 -7.25 1.39 9.76
N ALA A 339 -6.70 1.19 10.95
CA ALA A 339 -6.24 -0.10 11.43
C ALA A 339 -6.94 -0.48 12.73
N ASN A 340 -7.72 -1.55 12.67
CA ASN A 340 -8.45 -2.08 13.81
C ASN A 340 -8.00 -3.51 14.10
N ASN A 341 -7.63 -3.78 15.35
CA ASN A 341 -7.33 -5.12 15.85
C ASN A 341 -6.25 -5.85 15.02
N ALA A 342 -5.20 -5.13 14.61
CA ALA A 342 -4.05 -5.72 13.94
C ALA A 342 -2.98 -6.13 14.97
N ASN A 343 -2.24 -7.22 14.72
CA ASN A 343 -1.12 -7.58 15.58
C ASN A 343 -0.04 -6.48 15.61
N GLY A 344 0.19 -5.82 14.47
CA GLY A 344 1.10 -4.68 14.38
C GLY A 344 0.93 -3.92 13.09
N LEU A 345 1.32 -2.65 13.10
CA LEU A 345 1.35 -1.78 11.93
C LEU A 345 2.75 -1.19 11.78
N THR A 346 3.43 -1.53 10.68
CA THR A 346 4.71 -0.94 10.30
C THR A 346 4.58 -0.22 8.98
N THR A 347 5.05 1.02 8.88
CA THR A 347 5.10 1.76 7.62
C THR A 347 6.46 2.40 7.43
N GLY A 348 6.90 2.49 6.17
CA GLY A 348 7.94 3.43 5.78
C GLY A 348 7.47 4.89 5.89
N VAL A 349 8.16 5.77 5.17
CA VAL A 349 7.79 7.19 5.04
C VAL A 349 6.43 7.30 4.34
N ILE A 350 5.57 8.21 4.82
CA ILE A 350 4.29 8.54 4.19
C ILE A 350 4.28 10.02 3.83
N THR A 351 3.92 10.33 2.58
CA THR A 351 3.83 11.71 2.10
C THR A 351 2.48 12.01 1.43
N ALA A 352 1.77 13.04 1.89
CA ALA A 352 0.63 13.62 1.20
C ALA A 352 1.02 14.98 0.61
N ASN A 353 1.33 15.02 -0.68
CA ASN A 353 1.95 16.19 -1.33
C ASN A 353 1.05 17.43 -1.29
N LYS A 354 -0.28 17.24 -1.31
CA LYS A 354 -1.27 18.33 -1.33
C LYS A 354 -2.37 18.17 -0.30
N GLY A 355 -2.66 16.95 0.16
CA GLY A 355 -3.70 16.66 1.15
C GLY A 355 -3.18 16.49 2.57
N ALA A 356 -3.94 15.72 3.34
CA ALA A 356 -3.68 15.33 4.71
C ALA A 356 -3.22 13.88 4.84
N ILE A 357 -2.62 13.54 5.98
CA ILE A 357 -2.40 12.16 6.42
C ILE A 357 -3.29 11.89 7.64
N SER A 358 -4.01 10.78 7.62
CA SER A 358 -4.79 10.31 8.78
C SER A 358 -4.49 8.86 9.06
N ILE A 359 -3.87 8.57 10.20
CA ILE A 359 -3.62 7.22 10.70
C ILE A 359 -4.46 7.04 11.97
N ASN A 360 -5.43 6.14 11.90
CA ASN A 360 -6.27 5.76 13.04
C ASN A 360 -6.02 4.29 13.35
N ALA A 361 -5.38 4.01 14.48
CA ALA A 361 -4.96 2.67 14.87
C ALA A 361 -5.58 2.28 16.22
N ASN A 362 -6.71 1.57 16.17
CA ASN A 362 -7.48 1.14 17.33
C ASN A 362 -7.18 -0.34 17.64
N GLY A 363 -6.75 -0.63 18.86
CA GLY A 363 -6.45 -2.01 19.28
C GLY A 363 -5.32 -2.67 18.48
N VAL A 364 -4.36 -1.88 17.98
CA VAL A 364 -3.16 -2.39 17.30
C VAL A 364 -2.05 -2.60 18.32
N SER A 365 -1.39 -3.76 18.35
CA SER A 365 -0.46 -4.03 19.47
C SER A 365 0.82 -3.20 19.43
N ALA A 366 1.50 -3.14 18.29
CA ALA A 366 2.70 -2.34 18.07
C ALA A 366 2.54 -1.46 16.83
N ILE A 367 2.91 -0.19 16.92
CA ILE A 367 2.85 0.76 15.80
C ILE A 367 4.25 1.33 15.56
N SER A 368 4.74 1.22 14.33
CA SER A 368 6.00 1.82 13.89
C SER A 368 5.80 2.51 12.54
N VAL A 369 5.60 3.82 12.56
CA VAL A 369 5.46 4.62 11.34
C VAL A 369 6.75 5.40 11.07
N GLY A 370 7.17 5.46 9.81
CA GLY A 370 8.27 6.33 9.38
C GLY A 370 7.91 7.82 9.47
N ASN A 371 8.71 8.66 8.81
CA ASN A 371 8.41 10.09 8.76
C ASN A 371 7.06 10.35 8.07
N LEU A 372 6.30 11.29 8.61
CA LEU A 372 5.01 11.71 8.07
C LEU A 372 5.12 13.15 7.57
N SER A 373 4.84 13.38 6.28
CA SER A 373 4.87 14.72 5.70
C SER A 373 3.60 15.01 4.91
N ALA A 374 2.86 16.04 5.30
CA ALA A 374 1.66 16.47 4.61
C ALA A 374 1.71 17.97 4.31
N LYS A 375 1.01 18.40 3.26
CA LYS A 375 0.84 19.83 3.04
C LYS A 375 -0.16 20.42 4.04
N SER A 376 -1.33 19.79 4.20
CA SER A 376 -2.42 20.29 5.03
C SER A 376 -2.26 19.89 6.50
N SER A 377 -2.61 18.66 6.85
CA SER A 377 -2.66 18.22 8.24
C SER A 377 -2.20 16.78 8.41
N ILE A 378 -1.72 16.44 9.60
CA ILE A 378 -1.44 15.06 10.01
C ILE A 378 -2.25 14.75 11.26
N THR A 379 -2.96 13.62 11.26
CA THR A 379 -3.54 13.02 12.46
C THR A 379 -2.97 11.63 12.67
N LEU A 380 -2.34 11.40 13.81
CA LEU A 380 -1.89 10.09 14.28
C LEU A 380 -2.67 9.76 15.56
N ASN A 381 -3.73 8.98 15.43
CA ASN A 381 -4.46 8.42 16.56
C ASN A 381 -3.93 7.00 16.80
N ALA A 382 -3.05 6.86 17.79
CA ALA A 382 -2.40 5.61 18.16
C ALA A 382 -2.56 5.30 19.67
N GLY A 383 -3.51 5.98 20.33
CA GLY A 383 -3.73 5.91 21.77
C GLY A 383 -4.01 4.49 22.26
N ASP A 384 -4.71 3.66 21.50
CA ASP A 384 -5.11 2.32 21.97
C ASP A 384 -4.03 1.23 21.76
N ALA A 385 -2.77 1.61 21.53
CA ALA A 385 -1.69 0.65 21.33
C ALA A 385 -1.25 -0.03 22.64
N SER A 386 -1.08 -1.36 22.61
CA SER A 386 -0.84 -2.15 23.82
C SER A 386 0.63 -2.36 24.19
N THR A 387 1.56 -2.23 23.23
CA THR A 387 2.99 -2.54 23.48
C THR A 387 3.94 -1.40 23.16
N SER A 388 3.75 -0.67 22.05
CA SER A 388 4.60 0.47 21.72
C SER A 388 4.05 1.31 20.57
N VAL A 389 4.42 2.59 20.56
CA VAL A 389 4.25 3.49 19.41
C VAL A 389 5.57 4.18 19.09
N LYS A 390 6.04 4.01 17.86
CA LYS A 390 7.18 4.73 17.30
C LYS A 390 6.74 5.50 16.06
N ALA A 391 7.01 6.80 16.03
CA ALA A 391 6.84 7.64 14.85
C ALA A 391 8.14 8.36 14.51
N GLY A 392 8.44 8.48 13.22
CA GLY A 392 9.51 9.35 12.73
C GLY A 392 9.16 10.84 12.88
N ASP A 393 9.89 11.70 12.16
CA ASP A 393 9.58 13.13 12.13
C ASP A 393 8.21 13.39 11.49
N ILE A 394 7.48 14.39 12.01
CA ILE A 394 6.12 14.73 11.57
C ILE A 394 6.11 16.19 11.10
N ALA A 395 5.66 16.47 9.87
CA ALA A 395 5.61 17.82 9.34
C ALA A 395 4.34 18.12 8.54
N ALA A 396 3.56 19.13 8.97
CA ALA A 396 2.35 19.61 8.28
C ALA A 396 2.04 21.07 8.65
N ASP A 397 0.98 21.66 8.09
CA ASP A 397 0.51 22.98 8.55
C ASP A 397 -0.24 22.87 9.90
N SER A 398 -0.89 21.72 10.16
CA SER A 398 -1.46 21.34 11.47
C SER A 398 -1.17 19.88 11.80
N VAL A 399 -0.83 19.58 13.06
CA VAL A 399 -0.53 18.21 13.53
C VAL A 399 -1.36 17.88 14.76
N ASN A 400 -1.95 16.69 14.79
CA ASN A 400 -2.60 16.09 15.94
C ASN A 400 -2.02 14.69 16.18
N VAL A 401 -1.45 14.46 17.35
CA VAL A 401 -0.91 13.17 17.78
C VAL A 401 -1.57 12.80 19.10
N ASP A 402 -2.26 11.66 19.12
CA ASP A 402 -2.93 11.14 20.32
C ASP A 402 -2.34 9.78 20.69
N LEU A 403 -1.57 9.76 21.78
CA LEU A 403 -0.97 8.57 22.40
C LEU A 403 -1.53 8.33 23.81
N SER A 404 -2.62 9.01 24.18
CA SER A 404 -3.11 9.16 25.56
C SER A 404 -3.32 7.86 26.34
N LYS A 405 -3.57 6.75 25.65
CA LYS A 405 -3.90 5.46 26.27
C LYS A 405 -2.85 4.37 26.00
N VAL A 406 -1.67 4.73 25.50
CA VAL A 406 -0.65 3.73 25.13
C VAL A 406 -0.11 3.09 26.39
N LEU A 407 -0.22 1.77 26.52
CA LEU A 407 0.25 1.07 27.72
C LEU A 407 1.77 0.89 27.76
N GLY A 408 2.41 0.88 26.60
CA GLY A 408 3.83 0.62 26.45
C GLY A 408 4.66 1.86 26.17
N THR A 409 5.83 1.67 25.54
CA THR A 409 6.75 2.77 25.25
C THR A 409 6.27 3.63 24.10
N THR A 410 6.48 4.93 24.22
CA THR A 410 6.24 5.89 23.14
C THR A 410 7.56 6.53 22.70
N THR A 411 7.66 6.88 21.42
CA THR A 411 8.74 7.69 20.85
C THR A 411 8.22 8.38 19.59
N VAL A 412 8.29 9.70 19.55
CA VAL A 412 7.89 10.50 18.39
C VAL A 412 9.06 11.39 17.99
N GLY A 413 9.38 11.40 16.69
CA GLY A 413 10.39 12.30 16.15
C GLY A 413 9.97 13.77 16.26
N LYS A 414 10.76 14.66 15.66
CA LYS A 414 10.50 16.09 15.73
C LYS A 414 9.18 16.44 15.03
N ILE A 415 8.32 17.23 15.69
CA ILE A 415 7.07 17.72 15.12
C ILE A 415 7.28 19.15 14.62
N THR A 416 7.16 19.36 13.30
CA THR A 416 7.27 20.67 12.65
C THR A 416 5.91 21.12 12.11
N SER A 417 5.28 22.09 12.76
CA SER A 417 3.94 22.59 12.43
C SER A 417 3.72 23.96 13.06
N ASP A 418 2.75 24.73 12.56
CA ASP A 418 2.37 25.98 13.22
C ASP A 418 1.21 25.82 14.22
N ASN A 419 0.47 24.70 14.11
CA ASN A 419 -0.56 24.30 15.06
C ASN A 419 -0.35 22.82 15.46
N ILE A 420 -0.20 22.55 16.76
CA ILE A 420 0.09 21.22 17.29
C ILE A 420 -0.89 20.87 18.40
N ILE A 421 -1.43 19.66 18.36
CA ILE A 421 -2.02 18.98 19.50
C ILE A 421 -1.21 17.71 19.70
N TYR A 422 -0.58 17.57 20.87
CA TYR A 422 0.20 16.40 21.23
C TYR A 422 -0.28 15.88 22.57
N LYS A 423 -0.69 14.61 22.61
CA LYS A 423 -1.03 13.95 23.86
C LYS A 423 -0.09 12.77 24.07
N ALA A 424 0.82 12.91 25.04
CA ALA A 424 1.62 11.79 25.51
C ALA A 424 0.74 10.75 26.22
N SER A 425 1.33 9.60 26.56
CA SER A 425 0.60 8.55 27.28
C SER A 425 0.34 8.94 28.73
N GLU A 426 -0.92 8.95 29.14
CA GLU A 426 -1.32 9.12 30.55
C GLU A 426 -1.10 7.84 31.38
N LEU A 427 -0.67 6.75 30.73
CA LEU A 427 -0.59 5.40 31.33
C LEU A 427 0.84 4.86 31.40
N SER A 428 1.79 5.48 30.71
CA SER A 428 3.20 5.08 30.68
C SER A 428 4.12 6.29 30.60
N ALA A 429 5.36 6.14 31.07
CA ALA A 429 6.39 7.15 30.86
C ALA A 429 6.85 7.14 29.39
N ASP A 430 7.16 8.31 28.84
CA ASP A 430 7.89 8.42 27.58
C ASP A 430 9.31 7.84 27.73
N THR A 431 9.83 7.25 26.65
CA THR A 431 11.15 6.60 26.68
C THR A 431 12.28 7.62 26.71
N GLU A 432 12.12 8.73 25.97
CA GLU A 432 13.13 9.78 25.87
C GLU A 432 12.84 10.96 26.81
N GLY A 433 11.60 11.06 27.32
CA GLY A 433 11.14 12.19 28.13
C GLY A 433 11.23 13.51 27.35
N LYS A 434 11.06 13.46 26.02
CA LYS A 434 11.36 14.60 25.14
C LYS A 434 10.29 14.79 24.07
N ILE A 435 9.71 15.98 24.07
CA ILE A 435 8.70 16.43 23.11
C ILE A 435 9.34 17.53 22.25
N ALA A 436 9.94 17.14 21.13
CA ALA A 436 10.64 18.05 20.23
C ALA A 436 9.68 18.74 19.25
N LEU A 437 9.49 20.05 19.40
CA LEU A 437 8.58 20.88 18.61
C LEU A 437 9.35 21.90 17.77
N ALA A 438 8.84 22.22 16.59
CA ALA A 438 9.27 23.39 15.84
C ALA A 438 8.12 24.05 15.09
N SER A 439 8.15 25.38 15.05
CA SER A 439 7.26 26.12 14.15
C SER A 439 7.73 25.95 12.72
N LYS A 440 6.78 25.81 11.78
CA LYS A 440 7.07 25.73 10.35
C LYS A 440 7.37 27.10 9.75
N GLY A 441 6.78 28.15 10.33
CA GLY A 441 6.98 29.54 9.95
C GLY A 441 6.14 29.98 8.75
N ASN A 442 5.07 29.25 8.42
CA ASN A 442 4.10 29.67 7.40
C ASN A 442 3.16 30.75 7.95
N ILE A 443 2.92 30.73 9.25
CA ILE A 443 2.22 31.79 9.98
C ILE A 443 3.09 32.39 11.08
N GLN A 444 2.74 33.61 11.46
CA GLN A 444 3.44 34.39 12.46
C GLN A 444 3.22 33.89 13.90
N ASN A 445 2.19 33.06 14.14
CA ASN A 445 1.73 32.68 15.46
C ASN A 445 1.75 31.15 15.60
N PHE A 446 2.73 30.64 16.34
CA PHE A 446 2.80 29.22 16.68
C PHE A 446 1.89 28.90 17.86
N LYS A 447 1.13 27.81 17.78
CA LYS A 447 0.32 27.28 18.88
C LYS A 447 0.59 25.79 19.09
N ALA A 448 0.78 25.38 20.33
CA ALA A 448 0.74 23.98 20.71
C ALA A 448 -0.09 23.75 21.98
N GLU A 449 -0.89 22.68 21.97
CA GLU A 449 -1.53 22.10 23.14
C GLU A 449 -0.86 20.76 23.43
N VAL A 450 -0.28 20.61 24.60
CA VAL A 450 0.56 19.46 24.97
C VAL A 450 0.07 18.85 26.27
N THR A 451 -0.17 17.54 26.28
CA THR A 451 -0.31 16.77 27.52
C THR A 451 0.91 15.87 27.74
N GLY A 452 1.40 15.86 28.97
CA GLY A 452 2.56 15.07 29.38
C GLY A 452 2.21 13.64 29.74
N SER A 453 3.25 12.87 30.07
CA SER A 453 3.24 11.47 30.41
C SER A 453 3.23 11.26 31.93
N LEU A 454 3.44 10.02 32.39
CA LEU A 454 3.66 9.73 33.82
C LEU A 454 5.12 9.92 34.27
N GLY A 455 6.03 10.22 33.34
CA GLY A 455 7.45 10.44 33.60
C GLY A 455 7.84 11.90 33.40
N ASP A 456 9.12 12.20 33.57
CA ASP A 456 9.66 13.54 33.30
C ASP A 456 9.60 13.85 31.80
N ASP A 457 8.94 14.94 31.44
CA ASP A 457 8.83 15.42 30.07
C ASP A 457 9.58 16.73 29.85
N LYS A 458 10.23 16.85 28.70
CA LYS A 458 10.89 18.06 28.24
C LYS A 458 10.29 18.53 26.92
N ILE A 459 9.57 19.65 26.93
CA ILE A 459 9.22 20.36 25.71
C ILE A 459 10.46 21.11 25.22
N GLU A 460 10.91 20.83 24.01
CA GLU A 460 11.98 21.59 23.34
C GLU A 460 11.41 22.24 22.08
N LEU A 461 11.19 23.56 22.10
CA LEU A 461 10.63 24.33 21.00
C LEU A 461 11.71 25.15 20.28
N THR A 462 11.87 24.89 19.00
CA THR A 462 12.64 25.76 18.09
C THR A 462 11.70 26.57 17.20
N THR A 463 11.81 27.89 17.23
CA THR A 463 11.02 28.77 16.36
C THR A 463 11.73 29.07 15.03
N ALA A 464 10.95 29.24 13.97
CA ALA A 464 11.41 29.66 12.66
C ALA A 464 11.63 31.18 12.65
N ALA A 465 12.47 31.66 11.73
CA ALA A 465 12.84 33.07 11.64
C ALA A 465 11.67 34.04 11.42
N THR A 466 10.50 33.55 10.99
CA THR A 466 9.28 34.34 10.77
C THR A 466 8.32 34.31 11.95
N THR A 467 8.48 33.38 12.90
CA THR A 467 7.57 33.20 14.03
C THR A 467 7.67 34.38 14.99
N SER A 468 6.59 35.15 15.14
CA SER A 468 6.55 36.33 16.01
C SER A 468 5.88 36.10 17.35
N SER A 469 5.02 35.08 17.46
CA SER A 469 4.44 34.69 18.73
C SER A 469 4.41 33.18 18.92
N VAL A 470 4.50 32.76 20.19
CA VAL A 470 4.37 31.38 20.66
C VAL A 470 3.28 31.35 21.72
N THR A 471 2.37 30.39 21.62
CA THR A 471 1.44 30.01 22.69
C THR A 471 1.56 28.53 22.97
N LEU A 472 1.93 28.19 24.20
CA LEU A 472 1.91 26.81 24.72
C LEU A 472 0.81 26.71 25.79
N SER A 473 0.05 25.63 25.74
CA SER A 473 -0.99 25.32 26.72
C SER A 473 -1.10 23.83 26.95
N GLY A 474 -1.81 23.43 28.01
CA GLY A 474 -2.06 22.04 28.36
C GLY A 474 -1.57 21.70 29.76
N ASP A 475 -1.36 20.42 30.01
CA ASP A 475 -1.05 19.87 31.32
C ASP A 475 0.04 18.80 31.17
N LEU A 476 1.25 19.05 31.70
CA LEU A 476 2.34 18.09 31.61
C LEU A 476 2.25 16.95 32.63
N GLY A 477 1.21 16.95 33.48
CA GLY A 477 0.88 15.82 34.32
C GLY A 477 1.77 15.72 35.55
N VAL A 478 2.37 14.55 35.75
CA VAL A 478 3.21 14.27 36.92
C VAL A 478 4.63 14.01 36.46
N GLY A 479 5.58 14.72 37.05
CA GLY A 479 6.96 14.64 36.64
C GLY A 479 7.72 15.87 37.08
N ASN A 480 9.03 15.88 36.83
CA ASN A 480 9.84 17.09 36.88
C ASN A 480 9.96 17.67 35.47
N ASP A 481 8.85 18.18 34.96
CA ASP A 481 8.73 18.55 33.54
C ASP A 481 9.38 19.91 33.25
N THR A 482 9.90 20.09 32.04
CA THR A 482 10.64 21.30 31.67
C THR A 482 10.26 21.81 30.28
N VAL A 483 10.42 23.11 30.07
CA VAL A 483 10.06 23.77 28.81
C VAL A 483 11.19 24.68 28.33
N ASP A 484 11.76 24.38 27.18
CA ASP A 484 12.83 25.17 26.58
C ASP A 484 12.38 25.78 25.25
N ILE A 485 12.45 27.10 25.13
CA ILE A 485 12.07 27.86 23.94
C ILE A 485 13.30 28.60 23.43
N ASN A 486 13.80 28.20 22.26
CA ASN A 486 14.98 28.77 21.62
C ASN A 486 16.24 28.78 22.52
N GLU A 487 16.39 27.79 23.40
CA GLU A 487 17.50 27.71 24.38
C GLU A 487 18.89 27.88 23.73
N THR A 488 19.07 27.41 22.49
CA THR A 488 20.35 27.51 21.77
C THR A 488 20.59 28.88 21.15
N SER A 489 19.56 29.59 20.67
CA SER A 489 19.70 30.86 19.96
C SER A 489 18.38 31.61 19.87
N ALA A 490 18.38 32.87 20.33
CA ALA A 490 17.23 33.76 20.19
C ALA A 490 16.90 34.07 18.72
N VAL A 491 15.61 34.24 18.42
CA VAL A 491 15.11 34.54 17.07
C VAL A 491 14.60 35.98 16.98
N ASP A 492 15.04 36.71 15.96
CA ASP A 492 14.76 38.14 15.78
C ASP A 492 13.27 38.46 15.69
N ALA A 493 12.47 37.60 15.08
CA ALA A 493 11.05 37.84 14.90
C ALA A 493 10.22 37.58 16.16
N LEU A 494 10.68 36.72 17.08
CA LEU A 494 9.89 36.30 18.24
C LEU A 494 9.79 37.43 19.27
N LYS A 495 8.59 37.98 19.45
CA LYS A 495 8.32 39.08 20.39
C LYS A 495 7.35 38.71 21.51
N THR A 496 6.56 37.66 21.33
CA THR A 496 5.55 37.25 22.31
C THR A 496 5.66 35.76 22.62
N VAL A 497 5.76 35.42 23.90
CA VAL A 497 5.66 34.05 24.39
C VAL A 497 4.57 34.02 25.45
N ASN A 498 3.66 33.06 25.34
CA ASN A 498 2.55 32.88 26.26
C ASN A 498 2.46 31.42 26.71
N LEU A 499 2.74 31.18 27.99
CA LEU A 499 2.68 29.92 28.70
C LEU A 499 1.55 29.91 29.75
N SER A 500 0.74 30.95 29.83
CA SER A 500 -0.27 31.12 30.89
C SER A 500 -1.37 30.05 30.90
N GLY A 501 -1.46 29.26 29.83
CA GLY A 501 -2.37 28.11 29.74
C GLY A 501 -1.69 26.76 29.93
N LEU A 502 -0.40 26.73 30.28
CA LEU A 502 0.39 25.53 30.52
C LEU A 502 0.57 25.31 32.02
N THR A 503 0.29 24.10 32.48
CA THR A 503 0.39 23.73 33.89
C THR A 503 1.29 22.52 34.11
N ASN A 504 1.70 22.33 35.36
CA ASN A 504 2.45 21.17 35.86
C ASN A 504 3.81 20.97 35.20
N TYR A 505 4.54 22.06 34.96
CA TYR A 505 5.97 22.00 34.65
C TYR A 505 6.78 22.64 35.79
N ALA A 506 7.99 22.15 36.00
CA ALA A 506 8.90 22.61 37.03
C ALA A 506 9.59 23.91 36.62
N THR A 507 10.18 23.96 35.42
CA THR A 507 10.91 25.14 34.94
C THR A 507 10.69 25.43 33.46
N SER A 508 10.79 26.70 33.08
CA SER A 508 10.94 27.08 31.68
C SER A 508 12.15 27.98 31.43
N THR A 509 12.77 27.83 30.26
CA THR A 509 13.78 28.76 29.75
C THR A 509 13.39 29.30 28.38
N THR A 510 13.45 30.62 28.21
CA THR A 510 13.10 31.28 26.95
C THR A 510 14.16 32.28 26.54
N LYS A 511 14.62 32.23 25.29
CA LYS A 511 15.51 33.24 24.71
C LYS A 511 14.81 34.13 23.69
N LEU A 512 14.89 35.45 23.91
CA LEU A 512 14.35 36.49 23.04
C LEU A 512 15.45 37.42 22.52
N LYS A 513 15.20 38.05 21.37
CA LYS A 513 16.09 39.06 20.80
C LYS A 513 15.36 40.37 20.56
N ALA A 514 15.87 41.43 21.16
CA ALA A 514 15.40 42.79 21.04
C ALA A 514 16.13 43.54 19.92
N ALA A 515 15.37 44.38 19.23
CA ALA A 515 15.81 45.43 18.31
C ALA A 515 15.42 46.81 18.86
N ALA A 516 15.81 47.87 18.15
CA ALA A 516 15.52 49.24 18.55
C ALA A 516 14.00 49.50 18.60
N ASN A 517 13.51 49.91 19.77
CA ASN A 517 12.11 50.25 20.06
C ASN A 517 11.16 49.06 20.12
N ASP A 518 11.69 47.87 20.39
CA ASP A 518 10.86 46.67 20.56
C ASP A 518 10.02 46.70 21.84
N THR A 519 8.85 46.06 21.75
CA THR A 519 8.09 45.59 22.90
C THR A 519 8.12 44.06 22.90
N LEU A 520 8.66 43.48 23.96
CA LEU A 520 8.64 42.05 24.22
C LEU A 520 7.55 41.73 25.23
N THR A 521 6.86 40.61 25.04
CA THR A 521 5.79 40.13 25.94
C THR A 521 6.08 38.70 26.35
N PHE A 522 6.12 38.46 27.65
CA PHE A 522 6.21 37.11 28.21
C PHE A 522 5.13 36.93 29.25
N ASN A 523 4.27 35.93 29.04
CA ASN A 523 3.34 35.48 30.07
C ASN A 523 3.75 34.06 30.47
N GLY A 524 4.14 33.88 31.72
CA GLY A 524 4.53 32.62 32.33
C GLY A 524 3.33 31.77 32.73
N GLY A 525 3.63 30.55 33.18
CA GLY A 525 2.67 29.51 33.55
C GLY A 525 2.74 29.15 35.03
N SER A 526 2.64 27.85 35.35
CA SER A 526 2.67 27.37 36.74
C SER A 526 4.06 27.10 37.31
N GLY A 527 5.08 27.00 36.45
CA GLY A 527 6.46 26.64 36.84
C GLY A 527 7.36 27.86 37.01
N ASP A 528 8.60 27.63 37.43
CA ASP A 528 9.61 28.69 37.56
C ASP A 528 10.12 29.12 36.17
N ASP A 529 9.83 30.35 35.77
CA ASP A 529 10.03 30.85 34.43
C ASP A 529 11.26 31.76 34.31
N SER A 530 12.17 31.42 33.39
CA SER A 530 13.40 32.17 33.13
C SER A 530 13.44 32.72 31.70
N VAL A 531 13.55 34.04 31.55
CA VAL A 531 13.61 34.72 30.26
C VAL A 531 14.94 35.44 30.10
N GLU A 532 15.68 35.10 29.05
CA GLU A 532 16.90 35.80 28.63
C GLU A 532 16.61 36.65 27.38
N VAL A 533 16.93 37.94 27.46
CA VAL A 533 16.81 38.87 26.33
C VAL A 533 18.21 39.29 25.88
N SER A 534 18.49 39.14 24.60
CA SER A 534 19.69 39.68 23.93
C SER A 534 19.30 40.86 23.02
N GLY A 535 20.25 41.70 22.62
CA GLY A 535 19.93 42.83 21.74
C GLY A 535 21.09 43.79 21.51
N THR A 536 21.06 44.48 20.37
CA THR A 536 22.09 45.45 19.99
C THR A 536 21.52 46.76 19.47
N ALA A 537 22.23 47.86 19.70
CA ALA A 537 21.83 49.21 19.32
C ALA A 537 20.42 49.59 19.82
N ILE A 538 20.12 49.23 21.07
CA ILE A 538 18.81 49.50 21.69
C ILE A 538 18.67 50.99 21.99
N ALA A 539 17.69 51.66 21.38
CA ALA A 539 17.29 53.03 21.72
C ALA A 539 16.17 53.03 22.79
N SER A 540 15.18 52.17 22.61
CA SER A 540 14.23 51.83 23.68
C SER A 540 13.89 50.34 23.64
N LEU A 541 13.65 49.76 24.82
CA LEU A 541 13.16 48.39 24.99
C LEU A 541 12.06 48.42 26.04
N LYS A 542 10.94 47.79 25.70
CA LYS A 542 9.85 47.57 26.65
C LYS A 542 9.67 46.07 26.85
N VAL A 543 9.63 45.62 28.11
CA VAL A 543 9.23 44.25 28.45
C VAL A 543 7.96 44.35 29.29
N ILE A 544 6.96 43.55 28.94
CA ILE A 544 5.67 43.48 29.64
C ILE A 544 5.26 42.03 29.85
N GLY A 545 4.35 41.81 30.81
CA GLY A 545 3.66 40.54 30.99
C GLY A 545 3.68 40.07 32.44
N ASP A 546 3.19 38.86 32.64
CA ASP A 546 2.99 38.25 33.95
C ASP A 546 3.75 36.93 33.99
N PHE A 547 4.75 36.80 34.85
CA PHE A 547 5.58 35.59 34.95
C PHE A 547 4.87 34.42 35.64
N GLY A 548 3.65 34.61 36.13
CA GLY A 548 2.77 33.51 36.53
C GLY A 548 2.91 33.10 38.00
N GLY A 549 2.87 31.80 38.25
CA GLY A 549 2.75 31.20 39.59
C GLY A 549 4.01 30.56 40.15
N GLY A 550 5.16 30.76 39.49
CA GLY A 550 6.46 30.25 39.95
C GLY A 550 6.92 30.87 41.27
N ASN A 551 7.97 30.29 41.85
CA ASN A 551 8.63 30.80 43.06
C ASN A 551 10.05 31.36 42.80
N LEU A 552 10.60 31.13 41.60
CA LEU A 552 11.95 31.55 41.21
C LEU A 552 11.95 32.20 39.81
N ASP A 553 10.94 33.00 39.52
CA ASP A 553 10.76 33.65 38.23
C ASP A 553 11.86 34.70 37.98
N LYS A 554 12.51 34.63 36.81
CA LYS A 554 13.69 35.44 36.49
C LYS A 554 13.62 36.11 35.11
N LEU A 555 13.82 37.42 35.08
CA LEU A 555 14.09 38.19 33.86
C LEU A 555 15.56 38.58 33.77
N THR A 556 16.25 38.17 32.70
CA THR A 556 17.65 38.51 32.43
C THR A 556 17.76 39.34 31.15
N LEU A 557 18.15 40.62 31.27
CA LEU A 557 18.39 41.50 30.13
C LEU A 557 19.90 41.56 29.84
N GLY A 558 20.34 40.72 28.91
CA GLY A 558 21.75 40.50 28.63
C GLY A 558 22.41 39.61 29.68
N THR A 559 23.43 38.87 29.26
CA THR A 559 24.25 38.03 30.15
C THR A 559 25.63 38.62 30.32
N ASN A 560 26.38 38.11 31.30
CA ASN A 560 27.80 38.45 31.48
C ASN A 560 28.67 38.19 30.24
N THR A 561 28.24 37.28 29.35
CA THR A 561 28.94 36.99 28.08
C THR A 561 28.36 37.76 26.89
N THR A 562 27.07 38.12 26.93
CA THR A 562 26.37 38.83 25.86
C THR A 562 25.48 39.93 26.43
N ALA A 563 26.06 41.10 26.70
CA ALA A 563 25.31 42.26 27.21
C ALA A 563 24.36 42.86 26.18
N ILE A 564 23.29 43.51 26.64
CA ILE A 564 22.50 44.42 25.80
C ILE A 564 23.38 45.62 25.44
N THR A 565 23.49 45.96 24.15
CA THR A 565 24.21 47.19 23.74
C THR A 565 23.25 48.32 23.40
N GLY A 566 23.49 49.49 23.98
CA GLY A 566 22.74 50.71 23.68
C GLY A 566 23.04 51.28 22.29
N ALA A 567 22.11 52.07 21.74
CA ALA A 567 22.37 52.94 20.60
C ALA A 567 23.33 54.09 20.97
N ASP A 568 23.86 54.81 19.98
CA ASP A 568 24.62 56.05 20.18
C ASP A 568 23.68 57.23 20.49
N SER A 569 22.84 57.06 21.51
CA SER A 569 21.86 58.01 22.00
C SER A 569 21.39 57.60 23.40
N ALA A 570 20.55 58.43 24.04
CA ALA A 570 19.88 58.03 25.29
C ALA A 570 19.08 56.73 25.10
N VAL A 571 19.23 55.79 26.04
CA VAL A 571 18.55 54.49 26.03
C VAL A 571 17.49 54.43 27.12
N THR A 572 16.31 53.88 26.81
CA THR A 572 15.26 53.61 27.81
C THR A 572 14.90 52.14 27.86
N ILE A 573 14.98 51.52 29.05
CA ILE A 573 14.46 50.18 29.34
C ILE A 573 13.26 50.33 30.26
N ASP A 574 12.09 49.84 29.84
CA ASP A 574 10.83 49.94 30.59
C ASP A 574 10.28 48.54 30.91
N ILE A 575 10.33 48.17 32.19
CA ILE A 575 9.83 46.90 32.72
C ILE A 575 8.71 47.12 33.77
N THR A 576 8.13 48.32 33.81
CA THR A 576 7.09 48.70 34.79
C THR A 576 5.81 47.86 34.74
N LYS A 577 5.61 47.12 33.64
CA LYS A 577 4.47 46.22 33.43
C LYS A 577 4.86 44.74 33.48
N VAL A 578 6.01 44.42 34.09
CA VAL A 578 6.37 43.05 34.45
C VAL A 578 5.87 42.79 35.85
N THR A 579 5.07 41.73 36.01
CA THR A 579 4.53 41.29 37.31
C THR A 579 4.92 39.85 37.61
N ASN A 580 4.88 39.48 38.89
CA ASN A 580 5.22 38.13 39.40
C ASN A 580 6.62 37.66 38.99
N VAL A 581 7.59 38.57 38.92
CA VAL A 581 9.00 38.23 38.72
C VAL A 581 9.74 38.35 40.05
N ASP A 582 10.47 37.31 40.45
CA ASP A 582 11.20 37.30 41.72
C ASP A 582 12.53 38.05 41.62
N SER A 583 13.18 37.97 40.45
CA SER A 583 14.45 38.66 40.21
C SER A 583 14.60 39.18 38.79
N THR A 584 15.16 40.39 38.68
CA THR A 584 15.58 40.97 37.40
C THR A 584 17.08 41.22 37.43
N GLU A 585 17.81 40.78 36.40
CA GLU A 585 19.24 41.04 36.20
C GLU A 585 19.45 41.83 34.90
N ILE A 586 20.16 42.96 34.95
CA ILE A 586 20.38 43.81 33.77
C ILE A 586 21.88 43.98 33.49
N ASN A 587 22.36 43.32 32.43
CA ASN A 587 23.73 43.47 31.92
C ASN A 587 23.74 44.37 30.67
N PHE A 588 24.08 45.64 30.86
CA PHE A 588 24.04 46.66 29.81
C PHE A 588 25.43 47.23 29.48
N THR A 589 25.72 47.38 28.19
CA THR A 589 26.90 48.09 27.67
C THR A 589 26.45 49.34 26.91
N ASN A 590 26.91 50.50 27.35
CA ASN A 590 26.65 51.75 26.63
C ASN A 590 27.69 51.94 25.50
N THR A 591 27.23 52.35 24.32
CA THR A 591 28.09 52.68 23.17
C THR A 591 28.11 54.18 22.86
N ALA A 592 27.37 55.00 23.61
CA ALA A 592 27.24 56.44 23.37
C ALA A 592 28.58 57.20 23.50
N THR A 593 28.85 58.06 22.52
CA THR A 593 30.07 58.87 22.46
C THR A 593 30.02 60.16 23.30
N ASP A 594 28.81 60.64 23.65
CA ASP A 594 28.57 61.79 24.53
C ASP A 594 27.60 61.41 25.66
N MET A 595 28.09 61.45 26.91
CA MET A 595 27.39 61.04 28.13
C MET A 595 26.75 62.22 28.87
N SER A 596 26.15 63.18 28.16
CA SER A 596 25.31 64.19 28.82
C SER A 596 24.06 63.54 29.46
N SER A 597 23.47 64.20 30.46
CA SER A 597 22.46 63.64 31.40
C SER A 597 21.38 62.75 30.74
N ASN A 598 21.11 61.57 31.34
CA ASN A 598 20.14 60.52 30.94
C ASN A 598 20.57 59.56 29.81
N ALA A 599 21.86 59.20 29.72
CA ALA A 599 22.35 58.21 28.76
C ALA A 599 21.68 56.82 28.88
N LEU A 600 21.22 56.43 30.07
CA LEU A 600 20.41 55.24 30.32
C LEU A 600 19.30 55.57 31.33
N THR A 601 18.06 55.21 31.00
CA THR A 601 16.90 55.27 31.89
C THR A 601 16.32 53.87 32.05
N ILE A 602 16.26 53.36 33.27
CA ILE A 602 15.59 52.10 33.60
C ILE A 602 14.34 52.44 34.41
N LYS A 603 13.18 51.99 33.95
CA LYS A 603 11.94 52.03 34.72
C LYS A 603 11.65 50.62 35.23
N GLY A 604 12.04 50.37 36.48
CA GLY A 604 11.99 49.07 37.13
C GLY A 604 10.58 48.54 37.40
N SER A 605 10.51 47.27 37.77
CA SER A 605 9.31 46.59 38.26
C SER A 605 9.25 46.65 39.80
N GLU A 606 8.24 46.03 40.41
CA GLU A 606 8.14 45.93 41.89
C GLU A 606 9.06 44.83 42.48
N SER A 607 9.96 44.26 41.68
CA SER A 607 10.86 43.15 42.01
C SER A 607 12.21 43.58 42.60
N ASN A 608 12.99 42.61 43.10
CA ASN A 608 14.37 42.83 43.51
C ASN A 608 15.28 42.94 42.27
N ASP A 609 15.36 44.16 41.72
CA ASP A 609 16.13 44.48 40.52
C ASP A 609 17.62 44.67 40.87
N GLN A 610 18.51 43.89 40.23
CA GLN A 610 19.97 43.92 40.43
C GLN A 610 20.75 44.37 39.19
#